data_AF-A0A5N6K3F9-F1
#
_entry.id   AF-A0A5N6K3F9-F1
#
_cell.length_a   1.000
_cell.length_b   1.000
_cell.length_c   1.000
_cell.angle_alpha   90.00
_cell.angle_beta   90.00
_cell.angle_gamma   90.00
#
_symmetry.space_group_name_H-M   'P 1'
#
loop_
_entity.id
_entity.type
_entity.pdbx_description
1 polymer ?
#
loop_
_entity_poly.entity_id
_entity_poly.type
_entity_poly.pdbx_seq_one_letter_code
_entity_poly.pdbx_strand_id
1 'polypeptide(L)'
;MLPALDRCSIILSRLNGIAKFQGPDSSLGFSSAQIASIMDTVASLHLVSAKILLQVVDELELFASFSAWLRHEIDRLASDTSSQSDDNAEKEASIDHGKVLLYIQTVMTNSPLAAFIGEVTPEDYEDENAYVRKGVQIFDLLTRQLEKQEQGLKYRKTLPQVGFLCKYLRIQAAAIFTQIADAEKSNVLFGRASELGMAQKDIPIEMKMNIIDRNACHNYITFVPKGSLNQVQIIQIELFIENGISTVRSTNSSILQLGDGRIKDLKFMDDSTILVLWEANGESNLLGIPYNTGCGAHIKYQPHRLSASRSKAIILSNEEVIEKFLQTEFAGERSIAPENMIIRPQIGSKRSDDDMKRLVILAKDKLRYKVFKWAGAPTEKDVDKDISMS
;
A
#
# COMPACT_ATOMS: atom_id res chain seq x y z
N MET A 1 -14.26 21.68 2.05
CA MET A 1 -13.52 21.67 0.76
C MET A 1 -12.35 22.65 0.77
N LEU A 2 -12.60 23.96 0.99
CA LEU A 2 -11.57 25.01 0.98
C LEU A 2 -10.28 24.69 1.78
N PRO A 3 -10.33 24.25 3.06
CA PRO A 3 -9.08 23.95 3.79
C PRO A 3 -8.25 22.82 3.19
N ALA A 4 -8.90 21.87 2.48
CA ALA A 4 -8.20 20.80 1.79
C ALA A 4 -7.54 21.31 0.51
N LEU A 5 -8.20 22.22 -0.22
CA LEU A 5 -7.64 22.87 -1.41
C LEU A 5 -6.43 23.74 -1.05
N ASP A 6 -6.47 24.48 0.07
CA ASP A 6 -5.33 25.27 0.56
C ASP A 6 -4.12 24.39 0.83
N ARG A 7 -4.33 23.26 1.52
CA ARG A 7 -3.28 22.26 1.76
C ARG A 7 -2.75 21.68 0.45
N CYS A 8 -3.62 21.39 -0.52
CA CYS A 8 -3.21 20.91 -1.85
C CYS A 8 -2.34 21.95 -2.56
N SER A 9 -2.73 23.23 -2.56
CA SER A 9 -1.97 24.33 -3.16
C SER A 9 -0.58 24.47 -2.53
N ILE A 10 -0.46 24.33 -1.20
CA ILE A 10 0.85 24.36 -0.51
C ILE A 10 1.73 23.18 -0.96
N ILE A 11 1.17 21.97 -1.01
CA ILE A 11 1.90 20.76 -1.41
C ILE A 11 2.35 20.86 -2.88
N LEU A 12 1.45 21.28 -3.77
CA LEU A 12 1.73 21.44 -5.19
C LEU A 12 2.77 22.54 -5.46
N SER A 13 2.74 23.63 -4.68
CA SER A 13 3.75 24.69 -4.77
C SER A 13 5.15 24.17 -4.41
N ARG A 14 5.25 23.34 -3.36
CA ARG A 14 6.51 22.68 -2.98
C ARG A 14 6.96 21.69 -4.06
N LEU A 15 6.04 20.88 -4.59
CA LEU A 15 6.32 19.92 -5.66
C LEU A 15 6.79 20.63 -6.93
N ASN A 16 6.19 21.76 -7.28
CA ASN A 16 6.61 22.59 -8.41
C ASN A 16 8.01 23.18 -8.19
N GLY A 17 8.33 23.56 -6.95
CA GLY A 17 9.69 23.98 -6.58
C GLY A 17 10.72 22.88 -6.83
N ILE A 18 10.41 21.64 -6.45
CA ILE A 18 11.26 20.47 -6.72
C ILE A 18 11.41 20.26 -8.22
N ALA A 19 10.32 20.29 -8.99
CA ALA A 19 10.34 20.13 -10.44
C ALA A 19 11.23 21.17 -11.15
N LYS A 20 11.20 22.42 -10.70
CA LYS A 20 12.00 23.51 -11.29
C LYS A 20 13.49 23.38 -10.99
N PHE A 21 13.84 22.84 -9.82
CA PHE A 21 15.24 22.76 -9.38
C PHE A 21 16.01 21.61 -10.05
N GLN A 22 15.32 20.53 -10.45
CA GLN A 22 15.97 19.34 -11.00
C GLN A 22 16.32 19.39 -12.49
N GLY A 23 15.94 20.47 -13.20
CA GLY A 23 16.25 20.64 -14.62
C GLY A 23 15.41 19.73 -15.55
N PRO A 24 15.57 19.87 -16.88
CA PRO A 24 14.79 19.12 -17.87
C PRO A 24 15.13 17.62 -17.96
N ASP A 25 16.27 17.19 -17.42
CA ASP A 25 16.71 15.79 -17.38
C ASP A 25 16.26 15.06 -16.09
N SER A 26 15.24 15.58 -15.40
CA SER A 26 14.80 15.04 -14.12
C SER A 26 14.24 13.63 -14.28
N SER A 27 14.87 12.65 -13.64
CA SER A 27 14.44 11.25 -13.57
C SER A 27 13.18 11.03 -12.72
N LEU A 28 12.50 12.09 -12.29
CA LEU A 28 11.40 12.06 -11.32
C LEU A 28 10.02 11.77 -11.94
N GLY A 29 9.92 11.76 -13.27
CA GLY A 29 8.69 11.38 -13.97
C GLY A 29 7.58 12.44 -13.97
N PHE A 30 7.89 13.72 -13.77
CA PHE A 30 6.94 14.81 -14.03
C PHE A 30 7.64 16.13 -14.35
N SER A 31 6.89 17.03 -14.98
CA SER A 31 7.35 18.37 -15.36
C SER A 31 6.70 19.49 -14.56
N SER A 32 7.38 20.64 -14.49
CA SER A 32 6.82 21.86 -13.88
C SER A 32 5.52 22.32 -14.57
N ALA A 33 5.39 22.11 -15.89
CA ALA A 33 4.18 22.45 -16.64
C ALA A 33 2.96 21.61 -16.21
N GLN A 34 3.15 20.30 -15.96
CA GLN A 34 2.08 19.42 -15.47
C GLN A 34 1.61 19.83 -14.08
N ILE A 35 2.54 20.16 -13.18
CA ILE A 35 2.17 20.62 -11.83
C ILE A 35 1.48 21.99 -11.90
N ALA A 36 1.94 22.90 -12.76
CA ALA A 36 1.27 24.18 -12.98
C ALA A 36 -0.18 24.01 -13.45
N SER A 37 -0.44 23.07 -14.36
CA SER A 37 -1.79 22.76 -14.81
C SER A 37 -2.69 22.18 -13.70
N ILE A 38 -2.13 21.38 -12.79
CA ILE A 38 -2.88 20.92 -11.61
C ILE A 38 -3.17 22.07 -10.65
N MET A 39 -2.19 22.95 -10.39
CA MET A 39 -2.40 24.13 -9.53
C MET A 39 -3.49 25.04 -10.08
N ASP A 40 -3.56 25.23 -11.39
CA ASP A 40 -4.60 25.98 -12.10
C ASP A 40 -6.00 25.35 -11.90
N THR A 41 -6.10 24.02 -11.97
CA THR A 41 -7.35 23.29 -11.66
C THR A 41 -7.75 23.42 -10.18
N VAL A 42 -6.79 23.36 -9.26
CA VAL A 42 -7.04 23.54 -7.82
C VAL A 42 -7.49 24.97 -7.52
N ALA A 43 -6.90 25.98 -8.16
CA ALA A 43 -7.34 27.37 -8.05
C ALA A 43 -8.77 27.56 -8.58
N SER A 44 -9.12 26.88 -9.68
CA SER A 44 -10.46 26.86 -10.25
C SER A 44 -11.50 26.25 -9.30
N LEU A 45 -11.14 25.12 -8.68
CA LEU A 45 -11.95 24.50 -7.61
C LEU A 45 -12.11 25.42 -6.40
N HIS A 46 -11.06 26.15 -6.03
CA HIS A 46 -11.11 27.08 -4.91
C HIS A 46 -12.07 28.24 -5.21
N LEU A 47 -12.02 28.81 -6.41
CA LEU A 47 -12.93 29.87 -6.86
C LEU A 47 -14.39 29.40 -6.82
N VAL A 48 -14.69 28.24 -7.40
CA VAL A 48 -16.04 27.65 -7.39
C VAL A 48 -16.49 27.36 -5.96
N SER A 49 -15.62 26.79 -5.11
CA SER A 49 -15.93 26.54 -3.70
C SER A 49 -16.31 27.81 -2.95
N ALA A 50 -15.59 28.90 -3.17
CA ALA A 50 -15.84 30.19 -2.55
C ALA A 50 -17.17 30.80 -3.04
N LYS A 51 -17.45 30.73 -4.34
CA LYS A 51 -18.73 31.19 -4.92
C LYS A 51 -19.92 30.40 -4.39
N ILE A 52 -19.81 29.06 -4.31
CA ILE A 52 -20.84 28.21 -3.69
C ILE A 52 -21.06 28.62 -2.23
N LEU A 53 -20.00 28.82 -1.45
CA LEU A 53 -20.14 29.21 -0.05
C LEU A 53 -20.89 30.54 0.10
N LEU A 54 -20.55 31.55 -0.70
CA LEU A 54 -21.27 32.83 -0.70
C LEU A 54 -22.76 32.63 -1.02
N GLN A 55 -23.06 31.89 -2.09
CA GLN A 55 -24.45 31.63 -2.48
C GLN A 55 -25.23 30.86 -1.43
N VAL A 56 -24.61 29.87 -0.77
CA VAL A 56 -25.25 29.12 0.32
C VAL A 56 -25.55 30.03 1.50
N VAL A 57 -24.64 30.95 1.86
CA VAL A 57 -24.86 31.89 2.97
C VAL A 57 -26.03 32.83 2.65
N ASP A 58 -26.06 33.40 1.45
CA ASP A 58 -27.16 34.28 1.00
C ASP A 58 -28.49 33.51 0.97
N GLU A 59 -28.49 32.28 0.44
CA GLU A 59 -29.68 31.44 0.34
C GLU A 59 -30.21 31.02 1.72
N LEU A 60 -29.33 30.72 2.68
CA LEU A 60 -29.69 30.40 4.05
C LEU A 60 -30.32 31.58 4.78
N GLU A 61 -29.84 32.81 4.54
CA GLU A 61 -30.44 34.02 5.10
C GLU A 61 -31.87 34.22 4.57
N LEU A 62 -32.05 34.09 3.26
CA LEU A 62 -33.38 34.16 2.63
C LEU A 62 -34.31 33.06 3.12
N PHE A 63 -33.81 31.83 3.26
CA PHE A 63 -34.56 30.70 3.79
C PHE A 63 -34.94 30.88 5.27
N ALA A 64 -34.07 31.48 6.08
CA ALA A 64 -34.36 31.79 7.48
C ALA A 64 -35.52 32.80 7.59
N SER A 65 -35.51 33.86 6.78
CA SER A 65 -36.63 34.81 6.71
C SER A 65 -37.92 34.14 6.21
N PHE A 66 -37.85 33.33 5.16
CA PHE A 66 -38.99 32.57 4.64
C PHE A 66 -39.57 31.59 5.65
N SER A 67 -38.73 30.83 6.36
CA SER A 67 -39.17 29.84 7.33
C SER A 67 -39.78 30.47 8.58
N ALA A 68 -39.24 31.60 9.05
CA ALA A 68 -39.84 32.40 10.11
C ALA A 68 -41.22 32.92 9.72
N TRP A 69 -41.36 33.45 8.50
CA TRP A 69 -42.63 33.89 7.95
C TRP A 69 -43.64 32.74 7.84
N LEU A 70 -43.24 31.61 7.25
CA LEU A 70 -44.11 30.45 7.09
C LEU A 70 -44.61 29.92 8.44
N ARG A 71 -43.73 29.92 9.45
CA ARG A 71 -44.09 29.51 10.80
C ARG A 71 -45.07 30.47 11.46
N HIS A 72 -44.86 31.79 11.33
CA HIS A 72 -45.80 32.80 11.80
C HIS A 72 -47.17 32.63 11.14
N GLU A 73 -47.21 32.38 9.83
CA GLU A 73 -48.46 32.18 9.10
C GLU A 73 -49.20 30.92 9.54
N ILE A 74 -48.49 29.82 9.82
CA ILE A 74 -49.08 28.60 10.40
C ILE A 74 -49.64 28.88 11.80
N ASP A 75 -48.88 29.54 12.67
CA ASP A 75 -49.29 29.86 14.04
C ASP A 75 -50.50 30.81 14.06
N ARG A 76 -50.53 31.77 13.13
CA ARG A 76 -51.64 32.71 12.92
C ARG A 76 -52.92 31.99 12.50
N LEU A 77 -52.82 31.01 11.59
CA LEU A 77 -53.96 30.20 11.13
C LEU A 77 -54.43 29.17 12.16
N ALA A 78 -53.53 28.68 13.01
CA ALA A 78 -53.85 27.72 14.07
C ALA A 78 -54.43 28.37 15.33
N SER A 79 -54.25 29.68 15.51
CA SER A 79 -54.79 30.43 16.65
C SER A 79 -56.26 30.79 16.40
N ASP A 80 -57.15 30.42 17.33
CA ASP A 80 -58.56 30.83 17.29
C ASP A 80 -58.67 32.36 17.34
N THR A 81 -59.56 32.92 16.51
CA THR A 81 -59.66 34.35 16.17
C THR A 81 -59.92 35.28 17.37
N SER A 82 -60.23 34.73 18.55
CA SER A 82 -60.54 35.46 19.78
C SER A 82 -59.33 35.80 20.67
N SER A 83 -58.13 35.28 20.37
CA SER A 83 -56.90 35.58 21.13
C SER A 83 -55.79 36.17 20.24
N GLN A 84 -56.15 37.12 19.37
CA GLN A 84 -55.15 37.96 18.70
C GLN A 84 -54.56 38.93 19.72
N SER A 85 -53.43 38.55 20.32
CA SER A 85 -52.65 39.38 21.25
C SER A 85 -51.64 40.25 20.51
N ASP A 86 -51.18 41.33 21.16
CA ASP A 86 -50.11 42.22 20.69
C ASP A 86 -48.83 41.45 20.27
N ASP A 87 -48.55 40.30 20.89
CA ASP A 87 -47.44 39.41 20.55
C ASP A 87 -47.44 38.94 19.08
N ASN A 88 -48.61 38.77 18.46
CA ASN A 88 -48.70 38.37 17.05
C ASN A 88 -48.39 39.54 16.10
N ALA A 89 -48.76 40.76 16.49
CA ALA A 89 -48.49 41.98 15.72
C ALA A 89 -47.00 42.36 15.78
N GLU A 90 -46.35 42.22 16.94
CA GLU A 90 -44.91 42.43 17.08
C GLU A 90 -44.09 41.40 16.28
N LYS A 91 -44.50 40.13 16.30
CA LYS A 91 -43.87 39.08 15.48
C LYS A 91 -44.02 39.36 13.99
N GLU A 92 -45.19 39.82 13.53
CA GLU A 92 -45.42 40.15 12.13
C GLU A 92 -44.57 41.33 11.65
N ALA A 93 -44.46 42.39 12.46
CA ALA A 93 -43.63 43.55 12.17
C ALA A 93 -42.13 43.24 12.08
N SER A 94 -41.68 42.13 12.71
CA SER A 94 -40.29 41.68 12.68
C SER A 94 -39.90 40.89 11.42
N ILE A 95 -40.87 40.51 10.58
CA ILE A 95 -40.64 39.69 9.39
C ILE A 95 -40.23 40.57 8.20
N ASP A 96 -39.08 40.25 7.61
CA ASP A 96 -38.61 40.87 6.36
C ASP A 96 -39.33 40.25 5.14
N HIS A 97 -40.48 40.82 4.80
CA HIS A 97 -41.29 40.39 3.66
C HIS A 97 -40.58 40.55 2.31
N GLY A 98 -39.58 41.45 2.21
CA GLY A 98 -38.77 41.61 1.00
C GLY A 98 -37.91 40.38 0.73
N LYS A 99 -37.24 39.86 1.77
CA LYS A 99 -36.46 38.61 1.69
C LYS A 99 -37.33 37.39 1.42
N VAL A 100 -38.50 37.32 2.03
CA VAL A 100 -39.48 36.23 1.80
C VAL A 100 -39.89 36.20 0.32
N LEU A 101 -40.27 37.34 -0.24
CA LEU A 101 -40.69 37.42 -1.64
C LEU A 101 -39.54 37.11 -2.60
N LEU A 102 -38.33 37.57 -2.29
CA LEU A 102 -37.13 37.24 -3.07
C LEU A 102 -36.86 35.72 -3.07
N TYR A 103 -36.95 35.07 -1.90
CA TYR A 103 -36.77 33.62 -1.78
C TYR A 103 -37.78 32.83 -2.64
N ILE A 104 -39.06 33.19 -2.57
CA ILE A 104 -40.13 32.51 -3.32
C ILE A 104 -39.96 32.69 -4.83
N GLN A 105 -39.60 33.91 -5.28
CA GLN A 105 -39.47 34.20 -6.70
C GLN A 105 -38.22 33.56 -7.32
N THR A 106 -37.10 33.53 -6.59
CA THR A 106 -35.80 33.14 -7.14
C THR A 106 -35.40 31.74 -6.72
N VAL A 107 -35.15 31.53 -5.44
CA VAL A 107 -34.56 30.29 -4.91
C VAL A 107 -35.48 29.09 -5.05
N MET A 108 -36.78 29.26 -4.76
CA MET A 108 -37.75 28.17 -4.88
C MET A 108 -37.96 27.69 -6.32
N THR A 109 -37.76 28.56 -7.32
CA THR A 109 -37.99 28.23 -8.73
C THR A 109 -36.72 27.75 -9.42
N ASN A 110 -35.58 28.39 -9.14
CA ASN A 110 -34.27 28.04 -9.68
C ASN A 110 -33.18 28.35 -8.64
N SER A 111 -32.66 27.33 -7.97
CA SER A 111 -31.53 27.53 -7.07
C SER A 111 -30.28 27.96 -7.87
N PRO A 112 -29.59 29.04 -7.45
CA PRO A 112 -28.35 29.47 -8.08
C PRO A 112 -27.23 28.42 -7.97
N LEU A 113 -27.32 27.51 -6.98
CA LEU A 113 -26.40 26.40 -6.78
C LEU A 113 -26.48 25.33 -7.88
N ALA A 114 -27.59 25.28 -8.62
CA ALA A 114 -27.77 24.33 -9.72
C ALA A 114 -26.71 24.50 -10.83
N ALA A 115 -26.14 25.71 -10.97
CA ALA A 115 -25.04 25.97 -11.91
C ALA A 115 -23.74 25.22 -11.54
N PHE A 116 -23.56 24.84 -10.27
CA PHE A 116 -22.32 24.24 -9.76
C PHE A 116 -22.46 22.75 -9.40
N ILE A 117 -23.67 22.28 -9.08
CA ILE A 117 -23.95 20.93 -8.51
C ILE A 117 -24.69 20.00 -9.52
N GLY A 118 -24.71 20.37 -10.81
CA GLY A 118 -25.35 19.54 -11.85
C GLY A 118 -24.64 18.21 -12.14
N GLU A 119 -25.37 17.26 -12.73
CA GLU A 119 -24.79 16.04 -13.29
C GLU A 119 -23.95 16.36 -14.54
N VAL A 120 -22.76 15.78 -14.61
CA VAL A 120 -21.85 15.88 -15.76
C VAL A 120 -21.99 14.60 -16.56
N THR A 121 -22.61 14.68 -17.75
CA THR A 121 -22.68 13.53 -18.66
C THR A 121 -21.29 13.23 -19.25
N PRO A 122 -21.02 11.98 -19.66
CA PRO A 122 -19.77 11.63 -20.35
C PRO A 122 -19.53 12.46 -21.61
N GLU A 123 -20.58 12.75 -22.38
CA GLU A 123 -20.51 13.53 -23.62
C GLU A 123 -20.14 14.99 -23.34
N ASP A 124 -20.77 15.62 -22.34
CA ASP A 124 -20.45 16.99 -21.92
C ASP A 124 -19.01 17.08 -21.37
N TYR A 125 -18.56 16.03 -20.67
CA TYR A 125 -17.19 15.95 -20.18
C TYR A 125 -16.17 15.98 -21.32
N GLU A 126 -16.41 15.23 -22.40
CA GLU A 126 -15.47 15.18 -23.53
C GLU A 126 -15.45 16.49 -24.32
N ASP A 127 -16.59 17.15 -24.53
CA ASP A 127 -16.62 18.47 -25.19
C ASP A 127 -15.84 19.53 -24.38
N GLU A 128 -16.06 19.58 -23.06
CA GLU A 128 -15.33 20.51 -22.20
C GLU A 128 -13.84 20.15 -22.08
N ASN A 129 -13.49 18.87 -21.97
CA ASN A 129 -12.11 18.41 -21.95
C ASN A 129 -11.38 18.76 -23.27
N ALA A 130 -12.03 18.59 -24.42
CA ALA A 130 -11.48 18.99 -25.71
C ALA A 130 -11.28 20.51 -25.81
N TYR A 131 -12.16 21.30 -25.19
CA TYR A 131 -12.03 22.75 -25.12
C TYR A 131 -10.87 23.21 -24.23
N VAL A 132 -10.73 22.62 -23.04
CA VAL A 132 -9.65 22.89 -22.08
C VAL A 132 -8.28 22.54 -22.65
N ARG A 133 -8.16 21.46 -23.43
CA ARG A 133 -6.91 21.05 -24.07
C ARG A 133 -6.37 22.02 -25.12
N LYS A 134 -7.12 23.05 -25.51
CA LYS A 134 -6.66 24.09 -26.46
C LYS A 134 -5.61 25.05 -25.88
N GLY A 135 -5.10 24.78 -24.68
CA GLY A 135 -3.90 25.44 -24.13
C GLY A 135 -4.16 26.74 -23.37
N VAL A 136 -5.41 27.04 -23.05
CA VAL A 136 -5.76 28.17 -22.17
C VAL A 136 -5.85 27.67 -20.73
N GLN A 137 -5.35 28.45 -19.76
CA GLN A 137 -5.50 28.14 -18.34
C GLN A 137 -6.98 28.04 -17.97
N ILE A 138 -7.34 26.98 -17.25
CA ILE A 138 -8.71 26.65 -16.84
C ILE A 138 -9.24 27.74 -15.93
N PHE A 139 -8.40 28.32 -15.07
CA PHE A 139 -8.81 29.39 -14.17
C PHE A 139 -9.31 30.62 -14.93
N ASP A 140 -8.60 31.04 -15.99
CA ASP A 140 -8.99 32.16 -16.83
C ASP A 140 -10.28 31.87 -17.61
N LEU A 141 -10.41 30.64 -18.12
CA LEU A 141 -11.62 30.20 -18.81
C LEU A 141 -12.83 30.22 -17.87
N LEU A 142 -12.67 29.66 -16.67
CA LEU A 142 -13.71 29.59 -15.66
C LEU A 142 -14.14 30.98 -15.22
N THR A 143 -13.19 31.87 -14.92
CA THR A 143 -13.48 33.26 -14.52
C THR A 143 -14.33 33.96 -15.59
N ARG A 144 -13.95 33.85 -16.87
CA ARG A 144 -14.74 34.41 -17.98
C ARG A 144 -16.12 33.79 -18.13
N GLN A 145 -16.28 32.50 -17.84
CA GLN A 145 -17.62 31.88 -17.88
C GLN A 145 -18.49 32.34 -16.71
N LEU A 146 -17.91 32.53 -15.52
CA LEU A 146 -18.63 33.06 -14.36
C LEU A 146 -19.08 34.51 -14.58
N GLU A 147 -18.23 35.35 -15.16
CA GLU A 147 -18.62 36.72 -15.55
C GLU A 147 -19.78 36.74 -16.55
N LYS A 148 -19.75 35.84 -17.55
CA LYS A 148 -20.86 35.70 -18.51
C LYS A 148 -22.15 35.24 -17.83
N GLN A 149 -22.05 34.33 -16.87
CA GLN A 149 -23.19 33.88 -16.08
C GLN A 149 -23.79 35.04 -15.28
N GLU A 150 -22.97 35.85 -14.60
CA GLU A 150 -23.43 37.02 -13.83
C GLU A 150 -24.10 38.07 -14.73
N GLN A 151 -23.65 38.21 -15.98
CA GLN A 151 -24.25 39.09 -16.99
C GLN A 151 -25.48 38.51 -17.69
N GLY A 152 -25.91 37.28 -17.37
CA GLY A 152 -27.02 36.60 -18.03
C GLY A 152 -26.74 36.19 -19.49
N LEU A 153 -25.48 36.17 -19.91
CA LEU A 153 -25.05 35.77 -21.24
C LEU A 153 -24.96 34.24 -21.37
N LYS A 154 -24.97 33.71 -22.60
CA LYS A 154 -24.78 32.28 -22.83
C LYS A 154 -23.37 31.85 -22.37
N TYR A 155 -23.31 30.95 -21.39
CA TYR A 155 -22.09 30.38 -20.83
C TYR A 155 -22.09 28.85 -20.93
N ARG A 156 -20.91 28.25 -20.76
CA ARG A 156 -20.73 26.78 -20.69
C ARG A 156 -21.07 26.29 -19.29
N LYS A 157 -22.22 25.60 -19.15
CA LYS A 157 -22.77 25.17 -17.86
C LYS A 157 -21.94 24.09 -17.16
N THR A 158 -21.21 23.28 -17.91
CA THR A 158 -20.46 22.13 -17.37
C THR A 158 -19.11 22.53 -16.77
N LEU A 159 -18.50 23.62 -17.27
CA LEU A 159 -17.19 24.09 -16.79
C LEU A 159 -17.16 24.49 -15.29
N PRO A 160 -18.13 25.25 -14.75
CA PRO A 160 -18.15 25.59 -13.32
C PRO A 160 -18.59 24.43 -12.42
N GLN A 161 -19.05 23.31 -12.97
CA GLN A 161 -19.53 22.20 -12.16
C GLN A 161 -18.40 21.54 -11.38
N VAL A 162 -18.63 21.35 -10.07
CA VAL A 162 -17.65 20.72 -9.17
C VAL A 162 -17.32 19.30 -9.63
N GLY A 163 -18.31 18.57 -10.15
CA GLY A 163 -18.12 17.21 -10.68
C GLY A 163 -17.10 17.15 -11.82
N PHE A 164 -17.13 18.12 -12.75
CA PHE A 164 -16.20 18.20 -13.87
C PHE A 164 -14.79 18.47 -13.36
N LEU A 165 -14.62 19.53 -12.56
CA LEU A 165 -13.31 19.95 -12.06
C LEU A 165 -12.65 18.88 -11.17
N CYS A 166 -13.42 18.19 -10.31
CA CYS A 166 -12.92 17.08 -9.50
C CYS A 166 -12.49 15.89 -10.36
N LYS A 167 -13.28 15.52 -11.38
CA LYS A 167 -12.93 14.42 -12.30
C LYS A 167 -11.68 14.75 -13.10
N TYR A 168 -11.58 15.99 -13.59
CA TYR A 168 -10.43 16.49 -14.32
C TYR A 168 -9.15 16.48 -13.47
N LEU A 169 -9.22 17.02 -12.23
CA LEU A 169 -8.13 16.99 -11.26
C LEU A 169 -7.66 15.55 -10.98
N ARG A 170 -8.61 14.62 -10.78
CA ARG A 170 -8.30 13.21 -10.52
C ARG A 170 -7.51 12.57 -11.66
N ILE A 171 -7.89 12.85 -12.91
CA ILE A 171 -7.20 12.32 -14.09
C ILE A 171 -5.79 12.90 -14.21
N GLN A 172 -5.63 14.20 -13.99
CA GLN A 172 -4.30 14.82 -13.99
C GLN A 172 -3.39 14.24 -12.89
N ALA A 173 -3.90 14.10 -11.67
CA ALA A 173 -3.16 13.54 -10.55
C ALA A 173 -2.76 12.08 -10.81
N ALA A 174 -3.68 11.25 -11.31
CA ALA A 174 -3.39 9.87 -11.67
C ALA A 174 -2.29 9.77 -12.73
N ALA A 175 -2.34 10.62 -13.76
CA ALA A 175 -1.32 10.64 -14.81
C ALA A 175 0.07 10.96 -14.26
N ILE A 176 0.20 11.91 -13.31
CA ILE A 176 1.48 12.21 -12.66
C ILE A 176 1.95 11.02 -11.81
N PHE A 177 1.08 10.42 -10.99
CA PHE A 177 1.48 9.28 -10.16
C PHE A 177 1.94 8.08 -10.99
N THR A 178 1.29 7.81 -12.11
CA THR A 178 1.73 6.78 -13.05
C THR A 178 3.09 7.10 -13.66
N GLN A 179 3.31 8.35 -14.10
CA GLN A 179 4.59 8.74 -14.68
C GLN A 179 5.75 8.69 -13.65
N ILE A 180 5.51 9.03 -12.39
CA ILE A 180 6.48 8.82 -11.30
C ILE A 180 6.82 7.35 -11.16
N ALA A 181 5.81 6.47 -11.11
CA ALA A 181 6.02 5.03 -10.97
C ALA A 181 6.79 4.45 -12.17
N ASP A 182 6.47 4.89 -13.38
CA ASP A 182 7.16 4.46 -14.60
C ASP A 182 8.61 4.98 -14.65
N ALA A 183 8.85 6.21 -14.21
CA ALA A 183 10.19 6.79 -14.13
C ALA A 183 11.05 6.05 -13.11
N GLU A 184 10.54 5.84 -11.89
CA GLU A 184 11.21 5.04 -10.85
C GLU A 184 11.52 3.61 -11.33
N LYS A 185 10.57 2.97 -12.01
CA LYS A 185 10.78 1.65 -12.63
C LYS A 185 11.90 1.68 -13.67
N SER A 186 11.96 2.72 -14.51
CA SER A 186 13.00 2.88 -15.53
C SER A 186 14.37 3.21 -14.96
N ASN A 187 14.43 3.77 -13.75
CA ASN A 187 15.67 4.09 -13.04
C ASN A 187 16.29 2.85 -12.35
N VAL A 188 15.55 1.74 -12.24
CA VAL A 188 16.10 0.49 -11.68
C VAL A 188 16.89 -0.26 -12.75
N LEU A 189 18.22 -0.21 -12.63
CA LEU A 189 19.12 -1.00 -13.46
C LEU A 189 19.33 -2.38 -12.85
N PHE A 190 18.76 -3.40 -13.50
CA PHE A 190 19.04 -4.78 -13.13
C PHE A 190 20.45 -5.19 -13.58
N GLY A 191 21.18 -5.84 -12.69
CA GLY A 191 22.40 -6.54 -13.05
C GLY A 191 22.14 -7.73 -13.98
N ARG A 192 23.22 -8.40 -14.41
CA ARG A 192 23.10 -9.59 -15.25
C ARG A 192 22.44 -10.73 -14.47
N ALA A 193 21.36 -11.29 -15.03
CA ALA A 193 20.74 -12.49 -14.47
C ALA A 193 21.75 -13.65 -14.46
N SER A 194 21.82 -14.36 -13.34
CA SER A 194 22.69 -15.52 -13.16
C SER A 194 21.85 -16.75 -12.86
N GLU A 195 22.06 -17.82 -13.61
CA GLU A 195 21.48 -19.13 -13.29
C GLU A 195 22.26 -19.74 -12.13
N LEU A 196 21.54 -20.25 -11.13
CA LEU A 196 22.11 -20.80 -9.90
C LEU A 196 21.88 -22.32 -9.74
N GLY A 197 20.94 -22.88 -10.50
CA GLY A 197 20.60 -24.29 -10.48
C GLY A 197 19.13 -24.56 -10.71
N MET A 198 18.78 -25.84 -10.82
CA MET A 198 17.39 -26.30 -10.99
C MET A 198 16.86 -26.83 -9.66
N ALA A 199 15.84 -26.17 -9.11
CA ALA A 199 15.16 -26.60 -7.91
C ALA A 199 14.08 -27.67 -8.18
N GLN A 200 13.78 -28.46 -7.16
CA GLN A 200 12.64 -29.37 -7.13
C GLN A 200 11.33 -28.56 -7.13
N LYS A 201 10.34 -28.95 -7.97
CA LYS A 201 9.11 -28.17 -8.17
C LYS A 201 8.20 -28.09 -6.94
N ASP A 202 8.16 -29.16 -6.14
CA ASP A 202 7.18 -29.32 -5.06
C ASP A 202 7.70 -28.83 -3.70
N ILE A 203 8.92 -28.27 -3.65
CA ILE A 203 9.58 -27.81 -2.44
C ILE A 203 9.95 -26.33 -2.65
N PRO A 204 9.64 -25.43 -1.69
CA PRO A 204 9.89 -24.01 -1.86
C PRO A 204 11.38 -23.68 -1.98
N ILE A 205 11.67 -22.61 -2.71
CA ILE A 205 12.98 -21.94 -2.73
C ILE A 205 12.92 -20.81 -1.71
N GLU A 206 13.88 -20.75 -0.81
CA GLU A 206 13.96 -19.72 0.20
C GLU A 206 15.14 -18.80 -0.08
N MET A 207 14.95 -17.51 0.18
CA MET A 207 15.95 -16.47 -0.03
C MET A 207 16.01 -15.57 1.20
N LYS A 208 17.22 -15.25 1.64
CA LYS A 208 17.44 -14.30 2.72
C LYS A 208 18.60 -13.37 2.40
N MET A 209 18.35 -12.07 2.51
CA MET A 209 19.36 -11.03 2.35
C MET A 209 19.85 -10.55 3.71
N ASN A 210 21.16 -10.62 3.91
CA ASN A 210 21.86 -10.08 5.07
C ASN A 210 22.70 -8.88 4.63
N ILE A 211 22.41 -7.70 5.18
CA ILE A 211 23.14 -6.47 4.87
C ILE A 211 24.48 -6.50 5.60
N ILE A 212 25.58 -6.31 4.87
CA ILE A 212 26.93 -6.21 5.45
C ILE A 212 27.26 -4.74 5.72
N ASP A 213 27.05 -3.90 4.69
CA ASP A 213 27.27 -2.46 4.72
C ASP A 213 26.28 -1.76 3.75
N ARG A 214 26.29 -0.43 3.66
CA ARG A 214 25.44 0.36 2.76
C ARG A 214 25.48 -0.11 1.30
N ASN A 215 26.64 -0.57 0.86
CA ASN A 215 26.86 -0.96 -0.54
C ASN A 215 27.06 -2.46 -0.72
N ALA A 216 27.02 -3.28 0.34
CA ALA A 216 27.34 -4.70 0.26
C ALA A 216 26.34 -5.55 1.04
N CYS A 217 25.86 -6.63 0.43
CA CYS A 217 25.00 -7.60 1.10
C CYS A 217 25.32 -9.04 0.69
N HIS A 218 25.10 -9.98 1.61
CA HIS A 218 25.08 -11.40 1.32
C HIS A 218 23.65 -11.84 1.07
N ASN A 219 23.38 -12.40 -0.10
CA ASN A 219 22.12 -13.06 -0.39
C ASN A 219 22.31 -14.58 -0.31
N TYR A 220 21.62 -15.21 0.63
CA TYR A 220 21.61 -16.65 0.81
C TYR A 220 20.35 -17.22 0.17
N ILE A 221 20.54 -18.22 -0.67
CA ILE A 221 19.45 -18.91 -1.37
C ILE A 221 19.58 -20.39 -1.05
N THR A 222 18.51 -21.00 -0.55
CA THR A 222 18.49 -22.43 -0.24
C THR A 222 17.35 -23.12 -0.97
N PHE A 223 17.64 -24.30 -1.53
CA PHE A 223 16.66 -25.11 -2.25
C PHE A 223 17.09 -26.57 -2.32
N VAL A 224 16.16 -27.45 -2.66
CA VAL A 224 16.41 -28.86 -2.96
C VAL A 224 16.70 -29.02 -4.45
N PRO A 225 17.88 -29.54 -4.87
CA PRO A 225 18.18 -29.74 -6.29
C PRO A 225 17.24 -30.74 -6.95
N LYS A 226 16.88 -30.48 -8.21
CA LYS A 226 16.04 -31.37 -9.02
C LYS A 226 16.66 -32.77 -9.12
N GLY A 227 15.89 -33.78 -8.74
CA GLY A 227 16.29 -35.19 -8.78
C GLY A 227 17.01 -35.72 -7.53
N SER A 228 17.31 -34.86 -6.55
CA SER A 228 17.96 -35.24 -5.29
C SER A 228 17.14 -34.78 -4.10
N LEU A 229 16.08 -35.52 -3.75
CA LEU A 229 15.14 -35.14 -2.67
C LEU A 229 15.74 -35.13 -1.26
N ASN A 230 16.94 -35.68 -1.09
CA ASN A 230 17.70 -35.75 0.16
C ASN A 230 18.83 -34.70 0.22
N GLN A 231 18.96 -33.82 -0.78
CA GLN A 231 20.03 -32.81 -0.83
C GLN A 231 19.48 -31.40 -0.61
N VAL A 232 20.15 -30.64 0.23
CA VAL A 232 19.96 -29.19 0.37
C VAL A 232 21.15 -28.50 -0.29
N GLN A 233 20.89 -27.58 -1.20
CA GLN A 233 21.91 -26.70 -1.76
C GLN A 233 21.72 -25.29 -1.22
N ILE A 234 22.78 -24.75 -0.63
CA ILE A 234 22.83 -23.39 -0.10
C ILE A 234 23.81 -22.61 -0.95
N ILE A 235 23.35 -21.51 -1.53
CA ILE A 235 24.12 -20.60 -2.36
C ILE A 235 24.26 -19.28 -1.63
N GLN A 236 25.49 -18.81 -1.51
CA GLN A 236 25.83 -17.51 -0.96
C GLN A 236 26.30 -16.62 -2.10
N ILE A 237 25.59 -15.51 -2.31
CA ILE A 237 25.92 -14.50 -3.30
C ILE A 237 26.34 -13.24 -2.57
N GLU A 238 27.55 -12.75 -2.84
CA GLU A 238 27.98 -11.44 -2.40
C GLU A 238 27.61 -10.42 -3.47
N LEU A 239 26.71 -9.50 -3.11
CA LEU A 239 26.26 -8.41 -3.96
C LEU A 239 26.91 -7.11 -3.52
N PHE A 240 27.36 -6.32 -4.49
CA PHE A 240 27.90 -4.98 -4.28
C PHE A 240 27.16 -3.98 -5.18
N ILE A 241 26.73 -2.86 -4.60
CA ILE A 241 26.05 -1.77 -5.30
C ILE A 241 27.07 -0.67 -5.59
N GLU A 242 27.38 -0.48 -6.87
CA GLU A 242 28.24 0.61 -7.35
C GLU A 242 27.45 1.48 -8.33
N ASN A 243 27.38 2.78 -8.06
CA ASN A 243 26.65 3.75 -8.89
C ASN A 243 25.19 3.35 -9.21
N GLY A 244 24.50 2.70 -8.26
CA GLY A 244 23.11 2.25 -8.42
C GLY A 244 22.95 0.93 -9.19
N ILE A 245 24.03 0.30 -9.63
CA ILE A 245 24.02 -1.00 -10.31
C ILE A 245 24.43 -2.09 -9.32
N SER A 246 23.58 -3.11 -9.15
CA SER A 246 23.94 -4.31 -8.38
C SER A 246 24.86 -5.21 -9.20
N THR A 247 26.04 -5.50 -8.65
CA THR A 247 27.04 -6.39 -9.24
C THR A 247 27.25 -7.61 -8.33
N VAL A 248 27.46 -8.77 -8.93
CA VAL A 248 27.79 -10.00 -8.20
C VAL A 248 29.30 -10.08 -8.05
N ARG A 249 29.81 -9.98 -6.82
CA ARG A 249 31.24 -10.06 -6.52
C ARG A 249 31.72 -11.50 -6.41
N SER A 250 30.94 -12.34 -5.73
CA SER A 250 31.25 -13.76 -5.58
C SER A 250 29.96 -14.58 -5.50
N THR A 251 30.04 -15.83 -5.95
CA THR A 251 28.96 -16.81 -5.80
C THR A 251 29.58 -18.10 -5.31
N ASN A 252 29.24 -18.47 -4.08
CA ASN A 252 29.70 -19.69 -3.46
C ASN A 252 28.50 -20.61 -3.23
N SER A 253 28.74 -21.91 -3.16
CA SER A 253 27.71 -22.91 -2.94
C SER A 253 28.22 -24.01 -2.03
N SER A 254 27.31 -24.57 -1.25
CA SER A 254 27.51 -25.79 -0.49
C SER A 254 26.33 -26.73 -0.71
N ILE A 255 26.61 -28.03 -0.77
CA ILE A 255 25.60 -29.06 -0.95
C ILE A 255 25.73 -30.02 0.22
N LEU A 256 24.63 -30.25 0.92
CA LEU A 256 24.53 -31.17 2.05
C LEU A 256 23.54 -32.27 1.69
N GLN A 257 23.98 -33.53 1.75
CA GLN A 257 23.12 -34.69 1.57
C GLN A 257 22.74 -35.24 2.95
N LEU A 258 21.46 -35.14 3.27
CA LEU A 258 20.86 -35.52 4.55
C LEU A 258 20.44 -36.99 4.54
N GLY A 259 21.42 -37.90 4.49
CA GLY A 259 21.17 -39.33 4.51
C GLY A 259 20.35 -39.82 3.32
N ASP A 260 19.45 -40.77 3.57
CA ASP A 260 18.48 -41.29 2.59
C ASP A 260 17.07 -40.68 2.73
N GLY A 261 16.86 -39.84 3.75
CA GLY A 261 15.58 -39.22 4.03
C GLY A 261 15.19 -38.13 3.03
N ARG A 262 13.88 -37.85 2.96
CA ARG A 262 13.26 -36.89 2.05
C ARG A 262 13.05 -35.54 2.73
N ILE A 263 13.45 -34.47 2.04
CA ILE A 263 13.14 -33.10 2.46
C ILE A 263 11.72 -32.74 2.01
N LYS A 264 10.91 -32.20 2.92
CA LYS A 264 9.54 -31.75 2.68
C LYS A 264 9.43 -30.24 2.55
N ASP A 265 10.11 -29.50 3.42
CA ASP A 265 10.07 -28.03 3.46
C ASP A 265 11.39 -27.47 4.02
N LEU A 266 11.73 -26.23 3.68
CA LEU A 266 12.90 -25.50 4.21
C LEU A 266 12.51 -24.05 4.51
N LYS A 267 13.03 -23.46 5.60
CA LYS A 267 12.85 -22.03 5.93
C LYS A 267 14.03 -21.44 6.67
N PHE A 268 14.38 -20.19 6.38
CA PHE A 268 15.33 -19.44 7.19
C PHE A 268 14.69 -19.02 8.50
N MET A 269 15.29 -19.42 9.63
CA MET A 269 14.81 -19.04 10.95
C MET A 269 15.38 -17.70 11.39
N ASP A 270 16.69 -17.54 11.26
CA ASP A 270 17.46 -16.38 11.68
C ASP A 270 18.67 -16.19 10.75
N ASP A 271 19.67 -15.42 11.17
CA ASP A 271 20.85 -15.10 10.36
C ASP A 271 21.94 -16.18 10.41
N SER A 272 21.68 -17.30 11.09
CA SER A 272 22.62 -18.40 11.27
C SER A 272 22.06 -19.77 10.91
N THR A 273 20.75 -19.99 10.96
CA THR A 273 20.12 -21.32 10.90
C THR A 273 18.99 -21.41 9.87
N ILE A 274 19.01 -22.49 9.09
CA ILE A 274 17.93 -22.94 8.21
C ILE A 274 17.22 -24.11 8.90
N LEU A 275 15.90 -24.03 9.02
CA LEU A 275 15.09 -25.17 9.42
C LEU A 275 14.77 -26.02 8.19
N VAL A 276 14.86 -27.34 8.36
CA VAL A 276 14.54 -28.33 7.32
C VAL A 276 13.61 -29.37 7.91
N LEU A 277 12.47 -29.58 7.25
CA LEU A 277 11.56 -30.67 7.57
C LEU A 277 12.01 -31.91 6.79
N TRP A 278 12.49 -32.92 7.50
CA TRP A 278 13.12 -34.10 6.95
C TRP A 278 12.37 -35.37 7.39
N GLU A 279 12.10 -36.28 6.46
CA GLU A 279 11.39 -37.53 6.72
C GLU A 279 12.28 -38.72 6.35
N ALA A 280 12.54 -39.59 7.32
CA ALA A 280 13.31 -40.82 7.14
C ALA A 280 12.65 -41.95 7.91
N ASN A 281 12.67 -43.17 7.36
CA ASN A 281 12.12 -44.36 8.02
C ASN A 281 10.65 -44.25 8.52
N GLY A 282 9.86 -43.36 7.91
CA GLY A 282 8.46 -43.12 8.31
C GLY A 282 8.29 -42.11 9.46
N GLU A 283 9.39 -41.59 10.00
CA GLU A 283 9.41 -40.53 11.01
C GLU A 283 9.72 -39.18 10.37
N SER A 284 9.09 -38.12 10.86
CA SER A 284 9.40 -36.76 10.43
C SER A 284 10.14 -36.03 11.55
N ASN A 285 11.16 -35.28 11.18
CA ASN A 285 12.07 -34.58 12.07
C ASN A 285 12.25 -33.14 11.61
N LEU A 286 12.36 -32.22 12.56
CA LEU A 286 12.78 -30.85 12.33
C LEU A 286 14.28 -30.75 12.57
N LEU A 287 15.01 -30.36 11.54
CA LEU A 287 16.46 -30.17 11.57
C LEU A 287 16.81 -28.68 11.56
N GLY A 288 17.81 -28.27 12.33
CA GLY A 288 18.38 -26.93 12.34
C GLY A 288 19.79 -26.94 11.76
N ILE A 289 19.95 -26.46 10.53
CA ILE A 289 21.20 -26.49 9.78
C ILE A 289 21.87 -25.11 9.85
N PRO A 290 23.05 -24.97 10.48
CA PRO A 290 23.78 -23.71 10.50
C PRO A 290 24.35 -23.41 9.10
N TYR A 291 24.06 -22.23 8.56
CA TYR A 291 24.44 -21.84 7.20
C TYR A 291 25.46 -20.70 7.12
N ASN A 292 25.62 -19.93 8.19
CA ASN A 292 26.63 -18.87 8.25
C ASN A 292 27.97 -19.45 8.75
N THR A 293 29.09 -18.94 8.25
CA THR A 293 30.46 -19.35 8.59
C THR A 293 30.93 -18.89 9.99
N GLY A 294 30.07 -18.29 10.80
CA GLY A 294 30.32 -17.97 12.20
C GLY A 294 30.43 -19.23 13.08
N CYS A 295 31.09 -19.08 14.24
CA CYS A 295 31.45 -20.10 15.24
C CYS A 295 30.65 -21.43 15.15
N GLY A 296 31.31 -22.52 14.74
CA GLY A 296 30.73 -23.88 14.71
C GLY A 296 30.23 -24.39 13.34
N ALA A 297 30.45 -23.64 12.25
CA ALA A 297 29.91 -24.00 10.93
C ALA A 297 30.45 -25.33 10.37
N HIS A 298 29.57 -26.32 10.20
CA HIS A 298 29.82 -27.57 9.48
C HIS A 298 29.78 -27.42 7.95
N ILE A 299 29.43 -26.23 7.45
CA ILE A 299 29.24 -25.95 6.03
C ILE A 299 30.49 -25.34 5.42
N LYS A 300 31.03 -26.00 4.39
CA LYS A 300 32.13 -25.49 3.57
C LYS A 300 31.59 -24.98 2.26
N TYR A 301 31.70 -23.68 2.04
CA TYR A 301 31.35 -23.04 0.79
C TYR A 301 32.50 -23.19 -0.23
N GLN A 302 32.14 -23.53 -1.47
CA GLN A 302 33.07 -23.61 -2.59
C GLN A 302 32.57 -22.70 -3.73
N PRO A 303 33.46 -22.17 -4.59
CA PRO A 303 33.04 -21.37 -5.74
C PRO A 303 32.00 -22.11 -6.57
N HIS A 304 30.86 -21.46 -6.81
CA HIS A 304 29.73 -22.08 -7.50
C HIS A 304 30.04 -22.32 -8.98
N ARG A 305 29.70 -23.51 -9.48
CA ARG A 305 29.85 -23.90 -10.90
C ARG A 305 28.60 -24.64 -11.37
N LEU A 306 28.05 -24.22 -12.51
CA LEU A 306 26.88 -24.86 -13.14
C LEU A 306 27.20 -26.19 -13.84
N SER A 307 28.47 -26.41 -14.22
CA SER A 307 28.90 -27.57 -15.01
C SER A 307 29.16 -28.83 -14.15
N ALA A 308 29.33 -29.99 -14.81
CA ALA A 308 29.35 -31.36 -14.26
C ALA A 308 30.27 -31.62 -13.06
N SER A 309 31.24 -30.74 -12.78
CA SER A 309 31.96 -30.70 -11.50
C SER A 309 31.13 -29.94 -10.44
N ARG A 310 29.94 -30.45 -10.09
CA ARG A 310 29.19 -29.90 -8.95
C ARG A 310 30.06 -29.97 -7.71
N SER A 311 29.95 -28.97 -6.84
CA SER A 311 30.58 -28.97 -5.51
C SER A 311 30.33 -30.33 -4.86
N LYS A 312 31.38 -30.97 -4.34
CA LYS A 312 31.25 -32.29 -3.72
C LYS A 312 30.28 -32.18 -2.54
N ALA A 313 29.18 -32.91 -2.60
CA ALA A 313 28.20 -32.95 -1.52
C ALA A 313 28.88 -33.44 -0.24
N ILE A 314 28.60 -32.77 0.87
CA ILE A 314 28.89 -33.30 2.21
C ILE A 314 27.84 -34.36 2.46
N ILE A 315 28.24 -35.63 2.42
CA ILE A 315 27.35 -36.77 2.62
C ILE A 315 27.35 -37.12 4.10
N LEU A 316 26.17 -37.16 4.70
CA LEU A 316 25.95 -37.59 6.07
C LEU A 316 25.08 -38.84 6.08
N SER A 317 25.31 -39.74 7.03
CA SER A 317 24.36 -40.83 7.33
C SER A 317 23.14 -40.30 8.08
N ASN A 318 22.07 -41.10 8.17
CA ASN A 318 20.88 -40.72 8.93
C ASN A 318 21.20 -40.45 10.41
N GLU A 319 22.07 -41.28 10.99
CA GLU A 319 22.51 -41.14 12.37
C GLU A 319 23.28 -39.83 12.57
N GLU A 320 24.19 -39.50 11.64
CA GLU A 320 24.94 -38.23 11.68
C GLU A 320 24.05 -37.00 11.49
N VAL A 321 23.00 -37.10 10.68
CA VAL A 321 22.02 -36.01 10.48
C VAL A 321 21.26 -35.74 11.78
N ILE A 322 20.79 -36.80 12.44
CA ILE A 322 20.06 -36.71 13.70
C ILE A 322 20.98 -36.17 14.80
N GLU A 323 22.18 -36.73 14.95
CA GLU A 323 23.16 -36.32 15.96
C GLU A 323 23.53 -34.83 15.83
N LYS A 324 23.71 -34.34 14.60
CA LYS A 324 24.22 -32.97 14.36
C LYS A 324 23.14 -31.90 14.28
N PHE A 325 21.93 -32.24 13.82
CA PHE A 325 20.95 -31.22 13.44
C PHE A 325 19.56 -31.40 14.04
N LEU A 326 19.26 -32.48 14.76
CA LEU A 326 17.92 -32.69 15.30
C LEU A 326 17.54 -31.57 16.29
N GLN A 327 16.39 -30.94 16.04
CA GLN A 327 15.76 -29.97 16.95
C GLN A 327 14.51 -30.55 17.59
N THR A 328 13.69 -31.26 16.83
CA THR A 328 12.44 -31.86 17.31
C THR A 328 12.08 -33.08 16.49
N GLU A 329 11.59 -34.12 17.15
CA GLU A 329 11.11 -35.36 16.54
C GLU A 329 9.57 -35.41 16.57
N PHE A 330 8.97 -35.84 15.46
CA PHE A 330 7.52 -36.06 15.34
C PHE A 330 7.27 -37.58 15.27
N ALA A 331 7.35 -38.27 16.40
CA ALA A 331 7.19 -39.72 16.49
C ALA A 331 5.80 -40.19 16.02
N GLY A 332 5.76 -41.20 15.15
CA GLY A 332 4.55 -41.67 14.48
C GLY A 332 3.62 -42.47 15.40
N GLU A 333 2.38 -41.99 15.56
CA GLU A 333 1.11 -42.75 15.71
C GLU A 333 -0.02 -41.87 16.27
N ARG A 334 0.30 -40.74 16.91
CA ARG A 334 -0.68 -39.70 17.31
C ARG A 334 -0.25 -38.26 17.07
N SER A 335 0.97 -38.05 16.56
CA SER A 335 1.52 -36.74 16.27
C SER A 335 1.11 -36.24 14.88
N ILE A 336 1.15 -34.92 14.70
CA ILE A 336 0.88 -34.20 13.46
C ILE A 336 1.90 -34.66 12.42
N ALA A 337 1.46 -35.29 11.33
CA ALA A 337 2.32 -35.66 10.20
C ALA A 337 2.71 -34.39 9.43
N PRO A 338 3.89 -33.81 9.66
CA PRO A 338 4.20 -32.46 9.23
C PRO A 338 4.47 -32.45 7.72
N GLU A 339 3.99 -31.41 7.05
CA GLU A 339 4.16 -31.23 5.60
C GLU A 339 4.77 -29.86 5.28
N ASN A 340 4.30 -28.81 5.94
CA ASN A 340 4.78 -27.44 5.72
C ASN A 340 5.07 -26.77 7.06
N MET A 341 5.99 -25.82 7.06
CA MET A 341 6.27 -24.93 8.18
C MET A 341 6.06 -23.47 7.79
N ILE A 342 5.77 -22.63 8.77
CA ILE A 342 5.64 -21.18 8.61
C ILE A 342 6.28 -20.54 9.84
N ILE A 343 7.18 -19.57 9.61
CA ILE A 343 7.81 -18.81 10.68
C ILE A 343 7.11 -17.46 10.76
N ARG A 344 6.62 -17.10 11.95
CA ARG A 344 5.96 -15.82 12.21
C ARG A 344 6.76 -15.02 13.23
N PRO A 345 7.19 -13.79 12.89
CA PRO A 345 7.71 -12.88 13.90
C PRO A 345 6.59 -12.46 14.85
N GLN A 346 6.89 -12.32 16.14
CA GLN A 346 5.92 -11.79 17.10
C GLN A 346 5.77 -10.28 16.92
N ILE A 347 4.68 -9.87 16.27
CA ILE A 347 4.34 -8.46 16.11
C ILE A 347 3.76 -7.96 17.45
N GLY A 348 4.48 -7.04 18.14
CA GLY A 348 3.90 -6.27 19.25
C GLY A 348 4.64 -6.19 20.59
N SER A 349 5.86 -6.72 20.74
CA SER A 349 6.62 -6.51 22.00
C SER A 349 7.47 -5.24 21.93
N LYS A 350 7.11 -4.22 22.73
CA LYS A 350 7.92 -3.00 22.95
C LYS A 350 9.14 -3.23 23.87
N ARG A 351 9.51 -4.48 24.16
CA ARG A 351 10.70 -4.81 24.97
C ARG A 351 11.78 -5.43 24.09
N SER A 352 12.93 -4.75 24.10
CA SER A 352 14.01 -4.82 23.13
C SER A 352 14.99 -5.99 23.34
N ASP A 353 14.56 -7.20 23.67
CA ASP A 353 15.54 -8.30 23.79
C ASP A 353 14.99 -9.74 23.70
N ASP A 354 13.75 -9.93 23.27
CA ASP A 354 13.19 -11.28 23.14
C ASP A 354 12.47 -11.44 21.80
N ASP A 355 13.27 -11.69 20.76
CA ASP A 355 12.87 -11.97 19.38
C ASP A 355 12.21 -13.37 19.29
N MET A 356 11.15 -13.57 20.07
CA MET A 356 10.40 -14.82 20.14
C MET A 356 9.70 -15.06 18.79
N LYS A 357 10.29 -15.91 17.97
CA LYS A 357 9.71 -16.37 16.71
C LYS A 357 8.79 -17.54 16.99
N ARG A 358 7.64 -17.58 16.31
CA ARG A 358 6.72 -18.72 16.38
C ARG A 358 6.89 -19.56 15.13
N LEU A 359 7.21 -20.83 15.31
CA LEU A 359 7.23 -21.82 14.24
C LEU A 359 5.88 -22.54 14.24
N VAL A 360 5.16 -22.46 13.13
CA VAL A 360 3.89 -23.16 12.93
C VAL A 360 4.13 -24.28 11.95
N ILE A 361 3.83 -25.51 12.35
CA ILE A 361 3.95 -26.70 11.49
C ILE A 361 2.55 -27.17 11.14
N LEU A 362 2.27 -27.26 9.85
CA LEU A 362 1.01 -27.71 9.28
C LEU A 362 1.10 -29.19 8.91
N ALA A 363 0.11 -29.97 9.32
CA ALA A 363 -0.01 -31.37 8.94
C ALA A 363 -0.32 -31.55 7.44
N LYS A 364 -0.04 -32.75 6.93
CA LYS A 364 -0.39 -33.18 5.57
C LYS A 364 -1.87 -33.07 5.25
N ASP A 365 -2.74 -33.26 6.24
CA ASP A 365 -4.20 -33.10 6.10
C ASP A 365 -4.65 -31.63 5.97
N LYS A 366 -3.75 -30.67 6.23
CA LYS A 366 -4.01 -29.22 6.29
C LYS A 366 -5.08 -28.79 7.30
N LEU A 367 -5.49 -29.69 8.19
CA LEU A 367 -6.51 -29.46 9.22
C LEU A 367 -5.90 -29.31 10.61
N ARG A 368 -4.72 -29.90 10.83
CA ARG A 368 -3.99 -29.81 12.11
C ARG A 368 -2.74 -28.97 11.97
N TYR A 369 -2.45 -28.17 12.99
CA TYR A 369 -1.20 -27.43 13.11
C TYR A 369 -0.64 -27.50 14.53
N LYS A 370 0.68 -27.43 14.66
CA LYS A 370 1.38 -27.28 15.95
C LYS A 370 2.14 -25.97 15.93
N VAL A 371 2.09 -25.24 17.04
CA VAL A 371 2.84 -23.99 17.21
C VAL A 371 3.92 -24.21 18.25
N PHE A 372 5.16 -23.93 17.86
CA PHE A 372 6.32 -23.94 18.72
C PHE A 372 6.73 -22.50 19.00
N LYS A 373 7.09 -22.23 20.25
CA LYS A 373 7.80 -21.00 20.61
C LYS A 373 9.28 -21.29 20.44
N TRP A 374 9.93 -20.51 19.59
CA TRP A 374 11.37 -20.58 19.44
C TRP A 374 12.00 -19.49 20.28
N ALA A 375 12.49 -19.86 21.46
CA ALA A 375 13.34 -19.01 22.28
C ALA A 375 14.74 -18.99 21.66
N GLY A 376 15.29 -17.81 21.39
CA GLY A 376 16.70 -17.70 21.02
C GLY A 376 17.57 -18.18 22.17
N ALA A 377 18.41 -19.19 21.94
CA ALA A 377 19.27 -19.89 22.89
C ALA A 377 18.54 -20.51 24.12
N PRO A 378 18.83 -21.76 24.51
CA PRO A 378 18.10 -22.42 25.58
C PRO A 378 18.50 -21.83 26.94
N THR A 379 17.60 -21.07 27.56
CA THR A 379 17.57 -20.98 29.02
C THR A 379 16.69 -22.12 29.54
N GLU A 380 17.24 -22.88 30.50
CA GLU A 380 16.58 -24.04 31.08
C GLU A 380 15.17 -23.71 31.57
N LYS A 381 14.23 -24.59 31.20
CA LYS A 381 12.83 -24.67 31.62
C LYS A 381 11.87 -23.77 30.85
N ASP A 382 11.28 -24.31 29.79
CA ASP A 382 9.89 -24.01 29.50
C ASP A 382 9.15 -25.26 28.99
N VAL A 383 8.14 -25.64 29.77
CA VAL A 383 7.31 -26.82 29.58
C VAL A 383 6.27 -26.52 28.50
N ASP A 384 6.18 -27.41 27.51
CA ASP A 384 5.16 -27.43 26.44
C ASP A 384 3.75 -27.24 27.04
N LYS A 385 3.02 -26.23 26.54
CA LYS A 385 1.58 -26.07 26.81
C LYS A 385 0.81 -26.32 25.52
N ASP A 386 0.11 -27.45 25.48
CA ASP A 386 -0.97 -27.68 24.53
C ASP A 386 -2.12 -26.71 24.83
N ILE A 387 -2.42 -25.84 23.87
CA ILE A 387 -3.61 -24.99 23.93
C ILE A 387 -4.70 -25.70 23.12
N SER A 388 -5.63 -26.35 23.84
CA SER A 388 -6.90 -26.79 23.25
C SER A 388 -7.81 -25.59 23.07
N MET A 389 -8.43 -25.45 21.88
CA MET A 389 -9.48 -24.48 21.64
C MET A 389 -10.83 -25.07 22.05
N SER A 390 -11.45 -24.43 23.04
CA SER A 390 -12.91 -24.34 23.16
C SER A 390 -13.31 -22.91 22.85
#